data_AF-A0A6B3H278-F1
#
_entry.id   AF-A0A6B3H278-F1
#
_cell.length_a   1.000
_cell.length_b   1.000
_cell.length_c   1.000
_cell.angle_alpha   90.00
_cell.angle_beta   90.00
_cell.angle_gamma   90.00
#
_symmetry.space_group_name_H-M   'P 1'
#
loop_
_entity.id
_entity.type
_entity.pdbx_description
1 polymer ?
#
loop_
_entity_poly.entity_id
_entity_poly.type
_entity_poly.pdbx_seq_one_letter_code
_entity_poly.pdbx_strand_id
1 'polypeptide(L)'
;MNEADPQITGVTAAAGLAARLDRTNELLQRMLVEVAKTPSTHAIFVDAGYVYAAAGLLVTGTEDRRSFDLDAEGLIEAFIDKARTIFADSRLLRVYWYDGARRRIHTTEQQAIAELPDVKVRLGNLNANNQQ
;
A
#
# COMPACT_ATOMS: atom_id res chain seq x y z
N MET A 1 -21.34 26.34 33.28
CA MET A 1 -20.16 26.20 32.41
C MET A 1 -20.18 24.75 31.95
N ASN A 2 -20.63 24.49 30.73
CA ASN A 2 -20.86 23.13 30.24
C ASN A 2 -19.51 22.56 29.80
N GLU A 3 -18.92 21.68 30.60
CA GLU A 3 -17.77 20.87 30.16
C GLU A 3 -18.30 19.87 29.12
N ALA A 4 -17.93 20.08 27.85
CA ALA A 4 -18.23 19.12 26.80
C ALA A 4 -17.45 17.83 27.09
N ASP A 5 -18.15 16.69 27.10
CA ASP A 5 -17.56 15.37 27.34
C ASP A 5 -16.49 15.07 26.28
N PRO A 6 -15.22 14.86 26.66
CA PRO A 6 -14.12 14.65 25.74
C PRO A 6 -14.32 13.42 24.82
N GLN A 7 -15.12 12.43 25.22
CA GLN A 7 -15.41 11.27 24.35
C GLN A 7 -16.33 11.59 23.17
N ILE A 8 -17.34 12.45 23.34
CA ILE A 8 -18.26 12.87 22.27
C ILE A 8 -17.51 13.64 21.17
N THR A 9 -16.54 14.45 21.59
CA THR A 9 -15.70 15.26 20.70
C THR A 9 -14.80 14.38 19.82
N GLY A 10 -14.23 13.30 20.38
CA GLY A 10 -13.37 12.36 19.65
C GLY A 10 -14.12 11.53 18.60
N VAL A 11 -15.33 11.05 18.93
CA VAL A 11 -16.18 10.29 17.99
C VAL A 11 -16.63 11.17 16.82
N THR A 12 -17.00 12.41 17.08
CA THR A 12 -17.43 13.36 16.04
C THR A 12 -16.27 13.73 15.11
N ALA A 13 -15.06 13.88 15.64
CA ALA A 13 -13.85 14.13 14.85
C ALA A 13 -13.48 12.93 13.95
N ALA A 14 -13.55 11.70 14.48
CA ALA A 14 -13.30 10.49 13.71
C ALA A 14 -14.35 10.29 12.59
N ALA A 15 -15.63 10.53 12.87
CA ALA A 15 -16.69 10.50 11.87
C ALA A 15 -16.50 11.56 10.78
N GLY A 16 -16.08 12.77 11.16
CA GLY A 16 -15.72 13.82 10.22
C GLY A 16 -14.53 13.46 9.33
N LEU A 17 -13.53 12.75 9.88
CA LEU A 17 -12.40 12.24 9.11
C LEU A 17 -12.82 11.13 8.14
N ALA A 18 -13.64 10.19 8.59
CA ALA A 18 -14.18 9.12 7.74
C ALA A 18 -14.97 9.69 6.55
N ALA A 19 -15.89 10.62 6.80
CA ALA A 19 -16.67 11.25 5.74
C ALA A 19 -15.79 12.03 4.73
N ARG A 20 -14.69 12.63 5.19
CA ARG A 20 -13.71 13.27 4.31
C ARG A 20 -12.95 12.24 3.47
N LEU A 21 -12.51 11.14 4.07
CA LEU A 21 -11.86 10.03 3.37
C LEU A 21 -12.77 9.44 2.30
N ASP A 22 -14.03 9.18 2.62
CA ASP A 22 -15.01 8.65 1.67
C ASP A 22 -15.20 9.60 0.49
N ARG A 23 -15.34 10.91 0.75
CA ARG A 23 -15.44 11.91 -0.31
C ARG A 23 -14.18 11.96 -1.18
N THR A 24 -12.99 11.87 -0.58
CA THR A 24 -11.73 11.80 -1.33
C THR A 24 -11.68 10.54 -2.19
N ASN A 25 -12.09 9.40 -1.65
CA ASN A 25 -12.13 8.13 -2.38
C ASN A 25 -13.10 8.20 -3.57
N GLU A 26 -14.28 8.79 -3.39
CA GLU A 26 -15.23 9.01 -4.48
C GLU A 26 -14.64 9.91 -5.58
N LEU A 27 -13.95 10.99 -5.21
CA LEU A 27 -13.30 11.87 -6.17
C LEU A 27 -12.17 11.15 -6.93
N LEU A 28 -11.37 10.35 -6.23
CA LEU A 28 -10.32 9.54 -6.85
C LEU A 28 -10.93 8.52 -7.83
N GLN A 29 -12.01 7.83 -7.45
CA GLN A 29 -12.70 6.89 -8.34
C GLN A 29 -13.22 7.57 -9.60
N ARG A 30 -13.82 8.76 -9.49
CA ARG A 30 -14.28 9.53 -10.66
C ARG A 30 -13.13 9.95 -11.56
N MET A 31 -12.01 10.39 -10.98
CA MET A 31 -10.82 10.76 -11.75
C MET A 31 -10.22 9.56 -12.47
N LEU A 32 -10.15 8.41 -11.81
CA LEU A 32 -9.68 7.17 -12.41
C LEU A 32 -10.54 6.74 -13.61
N VAL A 33 -11.87 6.83 -13.50
CA VAL A 33 -12.79 6.53 -14.62
C VAL A 33 -12.54 7.45 -15.81
N GLU A 34 -12.27 8.73 -15.57
CA GLU A 34 -11.99 9.68 -16.66
C GLU A 34 -10.64 9.38 -17.34
N VAL A 35 -9.60 9.13 -16.55
CA VAL A 35 -8.26 8.81 -17.07
C VAL A 35 -8.24 7.49 -17.85
N ALA A 36 -9.00 6.49 -17.39
CA ALA A 36 -9.08 5.17 -18.01
C ALA A 36 -9.66 5.19 -19.44
N LYS A 37 -10.35 6.26 -19.87
CA LYS A 37 -10.88 6.39 -21.24
C LYS A 37 -9.80 6.57 -22.30
N THR A 38 -8.57 6.87 -21.91
CA THR A 38 -7.45 7.08 -22.84
C THR A 38 -6.50 5.88 -22.76
N PRO A 39 -6.15 5.24 -23.89
CA PRO A 39 -5.13 4.21 -23.91
C PRO A 39 -3.84 4.72 -23.27
N SER A 40 -3.38 4.04 -22.24
CA SER A 40 -2.32 4.54 -21.37
C SER A 40 -1.46 3.37 -20.89
N THR A 41 -0.24 3.69 -20.44
CA THR A 41 0.63 2.74 -19.77
C THR A 41 0.73 3.14 -18.31
N HIS A 42 0.75 2.14 -17.42
CA HIS A 42 0.77 2.40 -15.98
C HIS A 42 1.87 1.61 -15.29
N ALA A 43 2.32 2.13 -14.15
CA ALA A 43 3.24 1.44 -13.24
C ALA A 43 2.66 1.51 -11.82
N ILE A 44 2.93 0.49 -11.03
CA ILE A 44 2.51 0.42 -9.62
C ILE A 44 3.73 0.71 -8.76
N PHE A 45 3.60 1.59 -7.77
CA PHE A 45 4.65 1.92 -6.82
C PHE A 45 4.18 1.49 -5.44
N VAL A 46 4.88 0.51 -4.86
CA VAL A 46 4.50 -0.11 -3.59
C VAL A 46 5.54 0.22 -2.53
N ASP A 47 5.10 0.84 -1.44
CA ASP A 47 5.86 0.92 -0.20
C ASP A 47 5.64 -0.39 0.58
N ALA A 48 6.66 -1.25 0.61
CA ALA A 48 6.56 -2.53 1.29
C ALA A 48 6.40 -2.34 2.80
N GLY A 49 7.13 -1.40 3.41
CA GLY A 49 7.05 -1.14 4.84
C GLY A 49 5.63 -0.78 5.28
N TYR A 50 4.97 0.10 4.52
CA TYR A 50 3.57 0.44 4.75
C TYR A 50 2.65 -0.77 4.56
N VAL A 51 2.82 -1.52 3.47
CA VAL A 51 1.98 -2.70 3.18
C VAL A 51 2.07 -3.74 4.30
N TYR A 52 3.28 -4.08 4.75
CA TYR A 52 3.48 -5.01 5.87
C TYR A 52 2.86 -4.47 7.15
N ALA A 53 3.15 -3.22 7.53
CA ALA A 53 2.61 -2.65 8.76
C ALA A 53 1.07 -2.62 8.75
N ALA A 54 0.46 -2.15 7.66
CA ALA A 54 -0.98 -2.07 7.51
C ALA A 54 -1.65 -3.46 7.49
N ALA A 55 -1.10 -4.41 6.73
CA ALA A 55 -1.63 -5.77 6.67
C ALA A 55 -1.51 -6.48 8.02
N GLY A 56 -0.35 -6.37 8.69
CA GLY A 56 -0.13 -6.92 10.02
C GLY A 56 -1.10 -6.33 11.03
N LEU A 57 -1.24 -5.00 11.08
CA LEU A 57 -2.16 -4.36 12.00
C LEU A 57 -3.61 -4.81 11.77
N LEU A 58 -4.04 -4.93 10.51
CA LEU A 58 -5.42 -5.32 10.18
C LEU A 58 -5.73 -6.80 10.43
N VAL A 59 -4.77 -7.70 10.22
CA VAL A 59 -5.00 -9.16 10.26
C VAL A 59 -4.54 -9.77 11.58
N THR A 60 -3.41 -9.32 12.12
CA THR A 60 -2.76 -9.91 13.30
C THR A 60 -2.73 -8.98 14.51
N GLY A 61 -3.07 -7.70 14.33
CA GLY A 61 -3.10 -6.70 15.41
C GLY A 61 -1.73 -6.09 15.75
N THR A 62 -0.71 -6.31 14.92
CA THR A 62 0.65 -5.79 15.13
C THR A 62 1.30 -5.35 13.83
N GLU A 63 2.05 -4.25 13.89
CA GLU A 63 2.84 -3.74 12.76
C GLU A 63 4.21 -4.43 12.63
N ASP A 64 4.58 -5.30 13.59
CA ASP A 64 5.87 -6.00 13.57
C ASP A 64 5.90 -7.07 12.47
N ARG A 65 6.54 -6.73 11.34
CA ARG A 65 6.78 -7.63 10.20
C ARG A 65 7.43 -8.98 10.58
N ARG A 66 8.12 -9.09 11.73
CA ARG A 66 8.72 -10.36 12.16
C ARG A 66 7.74 -11.34 12.78
N SER A 67 6.54 -10.87 13.10
CA SER A 67 5.53 -11.66 13.83
C SER A 67 4.60 -12.45 12.91
N PHE A 68 4.69 -12.25 11.59
CA PHE A 68 3.88 -12.94 10.59
C PHE A 68 4.61 -13.01 9.25
N ASP A 69 4.23 -13.98 8.43
CA ASP A 69 4.63 -14.06 7.03
C ASP A 69 3.54 -13.45 6.16
N LEU A 70 3.91 -12.61 5.19
CA LEU A 70 3.00 -12.05 4.21
C LEU A 70 3.17 -12.78 2.88
N ASP A 71 2.06 -13.20 2.28
CA ASP A 71 2.06 -13.65 0.89
C ASP A 71 2.23 -12.44 -0.05
N ALA A 72 3.49 -12.02 -0.24
CA ALA A 72 3.82 -10.88 -1.07
C ALA A 72 3.52 -11.13 -2.56
N GLU A 73 3.67 -12.36 -3.03
CA GLU A 73 3.35 -12.74 -4.42
C GLU A 73 1.86 -12.57 -4.69
N GLY A 74 1.00 -13.22 -3.88
CA GLY A 74 -0.45 -13.10 -4.02
C GLY A 74 -0.94 -11.66 -3.84
N LEU A 75 -0.30 -10.87 -2.98
CA LEU A 75 -0.65 -9.46 -2.81
C LEU A 75 -0.25 -8.59 -4.03
N ILE A 76 0.90 -8.87 -4.64
CA ILE A 76 1.33 -8.21 -5.88
C ILE A 76 0.38 -8.56 -7.02
N GLU A 77 -0.02 -9.83 -7.15
CA GLU A 77 -1.02 -10.25 -8.12
C GLU A 77 -2.35 -9.51 -7.91
N ALA A 78 -2.81 -9.40 -6.66
CA ALA A 78 -4.02 -8.66 -6.32
C ALA A 78 -3.92 -7.17 -6.68
N PHE A 79 -2.75 -6.54 -6.53
CA PHE A 79 -2.52 -5.16 -6.98
C PHE A 79 -2.58 -5.03 -8.50
N ILE A 80 -2.00 -5.98 -9.23
CA ILE A 80 -2.03 -6.01 -10.69
C ILE A 80 -3.48 -6.17 -11.18
N ASP A 81 -4.24 -7.09 -10.61
CA ASP A 81 -5.64 -7.33 -10.97
C ASP A 81 -6.53 -6.13 -10.65
N LYS A 82 -6.29 -5.49 -9.50
CA LYS A 82 -6.98 -4.24 -9.14
C LYS A 82 -6.67 -3.14 -10.15
N ALA A 83 -5.41 -2.98 -10.55
CA ALA A 83 -5.01 -1.99 -11.54
C ALA A 83 -5.63 -2.27 -12.91
N ARG A 84 -5.70 -3.54 -13.34
CA ARG A 84 -6.38 -3.94 -14.59
C ARG A 84 -7.87 -3.60 -14.59
N THR A 85 -8.54 -3.74 -13.44
CA THR A 85 -9.95 -3.37 -13.30
C THR A 85 -10.16 -1.86 -13.43
N ILE A 86 -9.21 -1.06 -12.95
CA ILE A 86 -9.28 0.41 -13.00
C ILE A 86 -8.89 0.93 -14.38
N PHE A 87 -7.90 0.31 -15.02
CA PHE A 87 -7.32 0.73 -16.30
C PHE A 87 -7.43 -0.40 -17.35
N ALA A 88 -8.67 -0.73 -17.75
CA ALA A 88 -8.97 -1.91 -18.59
C ALA A 88 -8.21 -1.96 -19.93
N ASP A 89 -7.93 -0.80 -20.53
CA ASP A 89 -7.23 -0.68 -21.83
C ASP A 89 -5.77 -0.21 -21.70
N SER A 90 -5.16 -0.46 -20.53
CA SER A 90 -3.78 -0.08 -20.26
C SER A 90 -2.81 -1.27 -20.21
N ARG A 91 -1.58 -1.05 -20.68
CA ARG A 91 -0.46 -1.97 -20.45
C ARG A 91 0.29 -1.64 -19.16
N LEU A 92 0.41 -2.63 -18.26
CA LEU A 92 1.32 -2.58 -17.11
C LEU A 92 2.78 -2.51 -17.58
N LEU A 93 3.55 -1.57 -17.04
CA LEU A 93 4.98 -1.43 -17.30
C LEU A 93 5.81 -2.23 -16.29
N ARG A 94 5.53 -2.02 -15.01
CA ARG A 94 6.27 -2.60 -13.88
C ARG A 94 5.50 -2.39 -12.59
N VAL A 95 5.67 -3.31 -11.64
CA VAL A 95 5.48 -3.08 -10.21
C VAL A 95 6.83 -2.74 -9.60
N TYR A 96 6.96 -1.57 -8.99
CA TYR A 96 8.15 -1.18 -8.23
C TYR A 96 7.90 -1.45 -6.75
N TRP A 97 8.63 -2.42 -6.20
CA TRP A 97 8.55 -2.83 -4.80
C TRP A 97 9.67 -2.17 -3.99
N TYR A 98 9.34 -1.17 -3.19
CA TYR A 98 10.30 -0.46 -2.36
C TYR A 98 10.35 -1.10 -0.98
N ASP A 99 11.44 -1.81 -0.71
CA ASP A 99 11.63 -2.51 0.55
C ASP A 99 12.93 -2.08 1.23
N GLY A 100 12.99 -2.26 2.54
CA GLY A 100 14.17 -1.99 3.33
C GLY A 100 15.08 -3.21 3.42
N ALA A 101 16.39 -3.01 3.23
CA ALA A 101 17.37 -4.04 3.55
C ALA A 101 18.59 -3.47 4.28
N ARG A 102 19.19 -4.29 5.14
CA ARG A 102 20.47 -3.95 5.76
C ARG A 102 21.56 -3.98 4.69
N ARG A 103 22.27 -2.85 4.52
CA ARG A 103 23.32 -2.67 3.50
C ARG A 103 22.85 -2.95 2.06
N ARG A 104 21.55 -2.85 1.78
CA ARG A 104 20.94 -3.15 0.46
C ARG A 104 21.19 -4.57 -0.06
N ILE A 105 21.40 -5.52 0.84
CA ILE A 105 21.53 -6.94 0.50
C ILE A 105 20.15 -7.59 0.58
N HIS A 106 19.72 -8.24 -0.50
CA HIS A 106 18.42 -8.92 -0.53
C HIS A 106 18.36 -10.01 0.53
N THR A 107 17.24 -10.08 1.26
CA THR A 107 16.84 -11.28 1.99
C THR A 107 16.35 -12.35 1.01
N THR A 108 16.21 -13.60 1.46
CA THR A 108 15.63 -14.68 0.65
C THR A 108 14.23 -14.32 0.14
N GLU A 109 13.40 -13.72 1.00
CA GLU A 109 12.06 -13.23 0.64
C GLU A 109 12.13 -12.14 -0.44
N GLN A 110 13.01 -11.14 -0.28
CA GLN A 110 13.17 -10.07 -1.27
C GLN A 110 13.71 -10.58 -2.60
N GLN A 111 14.56 -11.61 -2.58
CA GLN A 111 15.06 -12.26 -3.78
C GLN A 111 13.93 -12.99 -4.51
N ALA A 112 13.07 -13.72 -3.79
CA ALA A 112 11.90 -14.37 -4.38
C ALA A 112 10.96 -13.34 -5.02
N ILE A 113 10.68 -12.22 -4.34
CA ILE A 113 9.87 -11.12 -4.91
C ILE A 113 10.55 -10.51 -6.15
N ALA A 114 11.88 -10.38 -6.16
CA ALA A 114 12.63 -9.83 -7.29
C ALA A 114 12.62 -10.72 -8.53
N GLU A 115 12.33 -12.01 -8.38
CA GLU A 115 12.22 -12.99 -9.46
C GLU A 115 10.82 -13.03 -10.09
N LEU A 116 9.82 -12.43 -9.44
CA LEU A 116 8.46 -12.37 -9.96
C LEU A 116 8.38 -11.57 -11.27
N PRO A 117 7.52 -12.00 -12.22
CA PRO A 117 7.33 -11.30 -13.48
C PRO A 117 6.81 -9.88 -13.24
N ASP A 118 7.26 -8.94 -14.09
CA ASP A 118 6.89 -7.52 -14.04
C ASP A 118 7.26 -6.77 -12.75
N VAL A 119 7.96 -7.40 -11.80
CA VAL A 119 8.38 -6.78 -10.54
C VAL A 119 9.80 -6.22 -10.64
N LYS A 120 10.04 -5.09 -9.98
CA LYS A 120 11.37 -4.54 -9.73
C LYS A 120 11.50 -4.16 -8.26
N VAL A 121 12.28 -4.95 -7.52
CA VAL A 121 12.65 -4.63 -6.14
C VAL A 121 13.67 -3.48 -6.12
N ARG A 122 13.44 -2.52 -5.23
CA ARG A 122 14.30 -1.37 -4.94
C ARG A 122 14.58 -1.33 -3.45
N LEU A 123 15.83 -1.60 -3.06
CA LEU A 123 16.23 -1.67 -1.67
C LEU A 123 16.72 -0.33 -1.12
N GLY A 124 16.02 0.18 -0.10
CA GLY A 124 16.48 1.25 0.77
C GLY A 124 17.46 0.76 1.84
N ASN A 125 18.20 1.69 2.43
CA ASN A 125 19.00 1.37 3.61
C ASN A 125 18.10 1.42 4.84
N LEU A 126 18.04 0.32 5.58
CA LEU A 126 17.42 0.31 6.90
C LEU A 126 18.36 0.92 7.95
N ASN A 127 17.83 1.81 8.79
CA ASN A 127 18.50 2.27 10.00
C ASN A 127 18.43 1.22 11.13
N ALA A 128 19.00 1.52 12.30
CA ALA A 128 19.03 0.58 13.43
C ALA A 128 17.63 0.19 13.95
N ASN A 129 16.62 1.02 13.67
CA ASN A 129 15.22 0.81 14.03
C ASN A 129 14.40 0.18 12.89
N ASN A 130 15.07 -0.31 11.83
CA ASN A 130 14.44 -0.84 10.61
C ASN A 130 13.48 0.13 9.92
N GLN A 131 13.72 1.44 10.03
CA GLN A 131 13.05 2.45 9.22
C GLN A 131 13.94 2.84 8.03
N GLN A 132 13.31 3.17 6.91
CA GLN A 132 13.97 3.62 5.68
C GLN A 132 14.11 5.15 5.65
#